data_AF-K9GU73-F1
#
_entry.id   AF-K9GU73-F1
#
_cell.length_a   1.000
_cell.length_b   1.000
_cell.length_c   1.000
_cell.angle_alpha   90.00
_cell.angle_beta   90.00
_cell.angle_gamma   90.00
#
_symmetry.space_group_name_H-M   'P 1'
#
loop_
_entity.id
_entity.type
_entity.pdbx_description
1 polymer ?
#
loop_
_entity_poly.entity_id
_entity_poly.type
_entity_poly.pdbx_seq_one_letter_code
_entity_poly.pdbx_strand_id
1 'polypeptide(L)'
;MAKRPDALHRDLLARMEQCQTAESLNDEVIIPFVAALEKVCAARGYVLNIFGETANLAVSDEEAAPVIYDLIDEYLDSRAADDQDEEG
;
A
#
# COMPACT_ATOMS: atom_id res chain seq x y z
N MET A 1 -11.55 -25.84 3.12
CA MET A 1 -12.41 -24.66 3.37
C MET A 1 -11.58 -23.41 3.14
N ALA A 2 -11.75 -22.71 2.02
CA ALA A 2 -11.09 -21.42 1.83
C ALA A 2 -11.73 -20.42 2.80
N LYS A 3 -10.95 -19.91 3.76
CA LYS A 3 -11.36 -18.81 4.66
C LYS A 3 -11.67 -17.62 3.73
N ARG A 4 -12.92 -17.14 3.74
CA ARG A 4 -13.36 -16.02 2.87
C ARG A 4 -12.46 -14.79 3.11
N PRO A 5 -12.19 -13.94 2.10
CA PRO A 5 -11.45 -12.69 2.25
C PRO A 5 -11.91 -11.85 3.46
N ASP A 6 -13.22 -11.87 3.72
CA ASP A 6 -13.86 -11.20 4.87
C ASP A 6 -13.34 -11.65 6.23
N ALA A 7 -12.82 -12.88 6.35
CA ALA A 7 -12.29 -13.39 7.60
C ALA A 7 -10.93 -12.78 7.92
N LEU A 8 -10.03 -12.69 6.93
CA LEU A 8 -8.71 -12.08 7.15
C LEU A 8 -8.84 -10.58 7.45
N HIS A 9 -9.72 -9.89 6.74
CA HIS A 9 -9.99 -8.47 6.99
C HIS A 9 -10.49 -8.25 8.43
N ARG A 10 -11.50 -9.00 8.88
CA ARG A 10 -11.98 -8.90 10.27
C ARG A 10 -10.90 -9.25 11.29
N ASP A 11 -10.10 -10.28 11.02
CA ASP A 11 -9.01 -10.69 11.91
C ASP A 11 -7.94 -9.59 12.02
N LEU A 12 -7.62 -8.87 10.93
CA LEU A 12 -6.70 -7.74 10.92
C LEU A 12 -7.27 -6.54 11.68
N LEU A 13 -8.53 -6.15 11.42
CA LEU A 13 -9.19 -5.05 12.13
C LEU A 13 -9.22 -5.30 13.64
N ALA A 14 -9.67 -6.49 14.06
CA ALA A 14 -9.73 -6.84 15.47
C ALA A 14 -8.37 -6.78 16.17
N ARG A 15 -7.28 -7.01 15.42
CA ARG A 15 -5.90 -6.95 15.94
C ARG A 15 -5.39 -5.52 16.01
N MET A 16 -5.69 -4.69 15.01
CA MET A 16 -5.38 -3.26 15.02
C MET A 16 -6.13 -2.52 16.13
N GLU A 17 -7.39 -2.87 16.40
CA GLU A 17 -8.19 -2.28 17.49
C GLU A 17 -7.65 -2.62 18.90
N GLN A 18 -6.85 -3.68 19.04
CA GLN A 18 -6.22 -4.06 20.31
C GLN A 18 -4.94 -3.26 20.60
N CYS A 19 -4.37 -2.60 19.59
CA CYS A 19 -3.17 -1.78 19.73
C CYS A 19 -3.53 -0.45 20.41
N GLN A 20 -3.05 -0.25 21.64
CA GLN A 20 -3.38 0.94 22.44
C GLN A 20 -2.64 2.20 21.96
N THR A 21 -1.56 2.03 21.20
CA THR A 21 -0.71 3.11 20.70
C THR A 21 -0.33 2.89 19.24
N ALA A 22 0.03 3.98 18.55
CA ALA A 22 0.55 3.92 17.18
C ALA A 22 1.83 3.07 17.08
N GLU A 23 2.67 3.07 18.12
CA GLU A 23 3.87 2.22 18.20
C GLU A 23 3.49 0.73 18.21
N SER A 24 2.55 0.33 19.08
CA SER A 24 2.06 -1.06 19.11
C SER A 24 1.37 -1.48 17.80
N LEU A 25 0.67 -0.57 17.14
CA LEU A 25 0.06 -0.84 15.82
C LEU A 25 1.12 -1.09 14.74
N ASN A 26 2.18 -0.27 14.74
CA ASN A 26 3.29 -0.41 13.80
C ASN A 26 4.04 -1.73 14.01
N ASP A 27 4.43 -2.02 15.25
CA ASP A 27 5.27 -3.16 15.59
C ASP A 27 4.52 -4.50 15.47
N GLU A 28 3.25 -4.54 15.86
CA GLU A 28 2.50 -5.80 15.94
C GLU A 28 1.73 -6.15 14.67
N VAL A 29 1.39 -5.16 13.83
CA VAL A 29 0.52 -5.38 12.67
C VAL A 29 1.13 -4.86 11.37
N ILE A 30 1.49 -3.58 11.29
CA ILE A 30 1.87 -2.96 10.01
C ILE A 30 3.21 -3.51 9.52
N ILE A 31 4.27 -3.46 10.33
CA ILE A 31 5.60 -3.96 9.95
C ILE A 31 5.56 -5.46 9.61
N PRO A 32 4.95 -6.33 10.43
CA PRO A 32 4.85 -7.76 10.09
C PRO A 32 4.06 -8.03 8.81
N PHE A 33 2.99 -7.26 8.55
CA PHE A 33 2.19 -7.41 7.34
C PHE A 33 2.96 -7.00 6.09
N VAL A 34 3.64 -5.84 6.12
CA VAL A 34 4.48 -5.37 5.00
C VAL A 34 5.64 -6.34 4.75
N ALA A 35 6.33 -6.79 5.79
CA ALA A 35 7.42 -7.77 5.65
C ALA A 35 6.94 -9.10 5.04
N ALA A 36 5.73 -9.54 5.37
CA ALA A 36 5.12 -10.72 4.76
C ALA A 36 4.79 -10.49 3.27
N LEU A 37 4.29 -9.30 2.91
CA LEU A 37 4.05 -8.91 1.52
C LEU A 37 5.35 -8.87 0.72
N GLU A 38 6.39 -8.19 1.23
CA GLU A 38 7.71 -8.12 0.61
C GLU A 38 8.28 -9.51 0.34
N LYS A 39 8.20 -10.42 1.31
CA LYS A 39 8.72 -11.78 1.15
C LYS A 39 7.99 -12.57 0.06
N VAL A 40 6.67 -12.42 -0.04
CA VAL A 40 5.87 -13.10 -1.07
C VAL A 40 6.09 -12.47 -2.44
N CYS A 41 6.16 -11.15 -2.52
CA CYS A 41 6.44 -10.41 -3.75
C CYS A 41 7.82 -10.74 -4.30
N ALA A 42 8.86 -10.67 -3.46
CA ALA A 42 10.23 -11.02 -3.84
C ALA A 42 10.36 -12.46 -4.34
N ALA A 43 9.70 -13.41 -3.66
CA ALA A 43 9.69 -14.82 -4.09
C ALA A 43 9.00 -15.04 -5.45
N ARG A 44 8.21 -14.08 -5.93
CA ARG A 44 7.46 -14.12 -7.20
C ARG A 44 8.00 -13.15 -8.25
N GLY A 45 9.05 -12.39 -7.94
CA GLY A 45 9.58 -11.35 -8.83
C GLY A 45 8.73 -10.09 -8.92
N TYR A 46 7.83 -9.84 -7.96
CA TYR A 46 7.04 -8.61 -7.90
C TYR A 46 7.77 -7.51 -7.14
N VAL A 47 7.64 -6.27 -7.59
CA VAL A 47 8.13 -5.08 -6.90
C VAL A 47 6.99 -4.48 -6.05
N LEU A 48 7.27 -4.17 -4.79
CA LEU A 48 6.32 -3.53 -3.87
C LEU A 48 6.60 -2.02 -3.82
N ASN A 49 5.66 -1.22 -4.31
CA ASN A 49 5.73 0.25 -4.26
C ASN A 49 4.72 0.79 -3.23
N ILE A 50 5.16 1.70 -2.36
CA ILE A 50 4.30 2.49 -1.47
C ILE A 50 4.61 3.97 -1.73
N PHE A 51 3.61 4.75 -2.18
CA PHE A 51 3.77 6.16 -2.53
C PHE A 51 2.65 7.02 -1.91
N GLY A 52 3.02 8.14 -1.26
CA GLY A 52 2.10 9.19 -0.77
C GLY A 52 1.48 8.99 0.62
N GLU A 53 0.69 9.98 1.08
CA GLU A 53 -0.09 9.95 2.36
C GLU A 53 -1.29 8.99 2.31
N THR A 54 -1.79 8.70 1.11
CA THR A 54 -2.80 7.68 0.82
C THR A 54 -2.19 6.63 -0.09
N ALA A 55 -2.19 5.36 0.34
CA ALA A 55 -1.53 4.29 -0.42
C ALA A 55 -2.46 3.67 -1.47
N ASN A 56 -2.02 3.68 -2.73
CA ASN A 56 -2.58 2.85 -3.78
C ASN A 56 -1.73 1.59 -3.92
N LEU A 57 -2.33 0.41 -3.68
CA LEU A 57 -1.65 -0.87 -3.89
C LEU A 57 -1.97 -1.38 -5.31
N ALA A 58 -1.03 -1.21 -6.23
CA ALA A 58 -1.10 -1.79 -7.57
C ALA A 58 -0.23 -3.05 -7.63
N VAL A 59 -0.80 -4.16 -8.11
CA VAL A 59 -0.08 -5.42 -8.35
C VAL A 59 0.04 -5.60 -9.86
N SER A 60 1.28 -5.64 -10.35
CA SER A 60 1.59 -5.84 -11.77
C SER A 60 2.73 -6.83 -11.92
N ASP A 61 2.98 -7.28 -13.15
CA ASP A 61 4.23 -7.93 -13.49
C ASP A 61 5.38 -6.89 -13.62
N GLU A 62 6.60 -7.39 -13.79
CA GLU A 62 7.82 -6.57 -13.91
C GLU A 62 7.81 -5.69 -15.17
N GLU A 63 7.17 -6.15 -16.24
CA GLU A 63 7.09 -5.42 -17.51
C GLU A 63 6.14 -4.22 -17.45
N ALA A 64 5.01 -4.37 -16.73
CA ALA A 64 4.01 -3.31 -16.58
C ALA A 64 4.30 -2.31 -15.45
N ALA A 65 5.20 -2.65 -14.52
CA ALA A 65 5.51 -1.81 -13.37
C ALA A 65 6.00 -0.38 -13.74
N PRO A 66 6.90 -0.19 -14.73
CA PRO A 66 7.36 1.15 -15.12
C PRO A 66 6.23 2.03 -15.67
N VAL A 67 5.34 1.46 -16.49
CA VAL A 67 4.21 2.20 -17.08
C VAL A 67 3.24 2.67 -16.00
N ILE A 68 2.98 1.84 -14.99
CA ILE A 68 2.11 2.19 -13.86
C ILE A 68 2.77 3.27 -13.00
N TYR A 69 4.09 3.19 -12.80
CA TYR A 69 4.85 4.22 -12.10
C TYR A 69 4.74 5.58 -12.82
N ASP A 70 5.04 5.61 -14.12
CA ASP A 70 5.00 6.84 -14.93
C ASP A 70 3.60 7.46 -14.94
N LEU A 71 2.54 6.64 -15.02
CA LEU A 71 1.15 7.10 -14.96
C LEU A 71 0.81 7.76 -13.61
N ILE A 72 1.30 7.18 -12.51
CA ILE A 72 1.08 7.72 -11.17
C ILE A 72 1.86 9.04 -11.01
N ASP A 73 3.10 9.09 -11.48
CA ASP A 73 3.96 10.27 -11.45
C ASP A 73 3.31 11.44 -12.23
N GLU A 74 2.84 11.19 -13.46
CA GLU A 74 2.13 12.17 -14.29
C GLU A 74 0.83 12.69 -13.63
N TYR A 75 0.08 11.79 -12.98
CA TYR A 75 -1.12 12.18 -12.23
C TYR A 75 -0.79 13.11 -11.05
N LEU A 76 0.31 12.86 -10.35
CA LEU A 76 0.72 13.67 -9.20
C LEU A 76 1.26 15.03 -9.64
N ASP A 77 2.06 15.05 -10.70
CA ASP A 77 2.57 16.29 -11.31
C ASP A 77 1.45 17.18 -11.82
N SER A 78 0.42 16.60 -12.46
CA SER A 78 -0.74 17.38 -12.92
C SER A 78 -1.55 17.97 -11.77
N ARG A 79 -1.68 17.25 -10.65
CA ARG A 79 -2.35 17.75 -9.45
C ARG A 79 -1.56 18.88 -8.76
N ALA A 80 -0.24 18.79 -8.73
CA ALA A 80 0.61 19.84 -8.18
C ALA A 80 0.58 21.13 -9.01
N ALA A 81 0.25 21.05 -10.31
CA ALA A 81 0.02 22.21 -11.16
C ALA A 81 -1.35 22.86 -10.91
N ASP A 82 -2.41 22.05 -10.76
CA ASP A 82 -3.77 22.55 -10.47
C ASP A 82 -3.83 23.28 -9.10
N ASP A 83 -3.13 22.77 -8.07
CA ASP A 83 -3.09 23.41 -6.74
C ASP A 83 -2.32 24.76 -6.75
N GLN A 84 -1.48 25.04 -7.76
CA GLN A 84 -0.76 26.32 -7.90
C GLN A 84 -1.58 27.41 -8.60
N ASP A 85 -2.64 27.03 -9.32
CA ASP A 85 -3.52 27.98 -10.04
C ASP A 85 -4.70 28.47 -9.18
N GLU A 86 -4.99 27.84 -8.04
CA GLU A 86 -6.07 28.25 -7.11
C GLU A 86 -5.65 29.28 -6.04
N GLU A 87 -4.36 29.59 -5.90
CA GLU A 87 -3.83 30.62 -4.97
C GLU A 87 -3.48 31.97 -5.66
N GLY A 88 -3.89 32.16 -6.93
CA GLY A 88 -3.65 33.39 -7.73
C GLY A 88 -4.80 34.39 -7.77
#